data_AF-A0AAP9DLR2-F1
#
_entry.id   AF-A0AAP9DLR2-F1
#
_cell.length_a   1.000
_cell.length_b   1.000
_cell.length_c   1.000
_cell.angle_alpha   90.00
_cell.angle_beta   90.00
_cell.angle_gamma   90.00
#
_symmetry.space_group_name_H-M   'P 1'
#
loop_
_entity.id
_entity.type
_entity.pdbx_description
1 polymer ?
#
loop_
_entity_poly.entity_id
_entity_poly.type
_entity_poly.pdbx_seq_one_letter_code
_entity_poly.pdbx_strand_id
1 'polypeptide(L)'
;MKNILAILTLFCVLFSACGKDDIPQEENEKKTEETTPDNEDGDNSDGDEPNPPIQIVPLRVEGRYLKNEQGKIVNLHGFTQTYSPYFNDNAWNNYDVSSCLSYNKSMVDKILAAGWKFNFVRLHMDPYWSDDTTLPYVRYEGHERFSETRFRKYLKELFIPMAEYFISKGMYVVMRPPGVCPHAGDTDDNRYLGIELGDSYQTFLLKVWDIVSQNVAVKNNPGIMFELANEPVHIKGTDGKYGGDGDACFINMQKYFQAIVDKIRGNACNNIIWVPGLGWQSQYSGYKDHRIEGENIGYAVHCYPGWYGSDAEQDSGEGNGSSTGGGYEPFRRGWDKQVGPVADFAPIMVTEIDWAPKKYDATWGKSITGVAKGRGFGANFKYIADQSGNVSWLFFTTKSHELAAFKDVAGEPGNYTFLNDPEACPWAIYHWFKEYDEMDE
;
A
#
# COMPACT_ATOMS: atom_id res chain seq x y z
N MET A 1 5.10 50.88 17.03
CA MET A 1 5.41 50.55 15.63
C MET A 1 5.64 49.06 15.51
N LYS A 2 4.66 48.38 14.88
CA LYS A 2 4.65 47.06 14.21
C LYS A 2 5.26 45.86 14.96
N ASN A 3 4.47 45.08 15.71
CA ASN A 3 3.55 43.98 15.32
C ASN A 3 4.27 42.79 14.66
N ILE A 4 4.49 41.76 15.47
CA ILE A 4 4.75 40.38 15.07
C ILE A 4 3.37 39.69 15.05
N LEU A 5 2.95 39.20 13.88
CA LEU A 5 1.78 38.34 13.71
C LEU A 5 2.17 37.19 12.79
N ALA A 6 1.84 35.98 13.23
CA ALA A 6 2.05 34.69 12.57
C ALA A 6 1.33 34.60 11.21
N ILE A 7 1.70 33.59 10.39
CA ILE A 7 0.77 32.70 9.69
C ILE A 7 1.52 31.40 9.30
N LEU A 8 1.03 30.30 9.87
CA LEU A 8 1.23 28.90 9.49
C LEU A 8 0.58 28.68 8.11
N THR A 9 1.23 28.01 7.18
CA THR A 9 0.60 27.58 5.91
C THR A 9 0.45 26.05 5.93
N LEU A 10 -0.73 25.60 6.35
CA LEU A 10 -1.21 24.22 6.20
C LEU A 10 -1.90 24.15 4.84
N PHE A 11 -1.39 23.34 3.91
CA PHE A 11 -2.01 23.13 2.61
C PHE A 11 -3.19 22.17 2.73
N CYS A 12 -4.38 22.71 3.00
CA CYS A 12 -5.64 22.07 2.64
C CYS A 12 -5.89 22.29 1.15
N VAL A 13 -5.67 21.28 0.30
CA VAL A 13 -6.08 21.33 -1.10
C VAL A 13 -7.58 21.00 -1.18
N LEU A 14 -8.41 22.02 -1.01
CA LEU A 14 -9.81 22.04 -1.42
C LEU A 14 -9.90 22.85 -2.71
N PHE A 15 -10.10 22.20 -3.85
CA PHE A 15 -10.49 22.92 -5.07
C PHE A 15 -12.01 22.87 -5.24
N SER A 16 -12.65 23.98 -4.88
CA SER A 16 -13.94 24.40 -5.44
C SER A 16 -13.69 24.91 -6.86
N ALA A 17 -14.15 24.18 -7.88
CA ALA A 17 -14.26 24.71 -9.23
C ALA A 17 -15.73 25.04 -9.50
N CYS A 18 -16.07 26.32 -9.33
CA CYS A 18 -17.29 26.92 -9.88
C CYS A 18 -16.83 28.07 -10.79
N GLY A 19 -16.81 27.81 -12.09
CA GLY A 19 -16.51 28.78 -13.14
C GLY A 19 -17.23 28.30 -14.38
N LYS A 20 -18.39 28.92 -14.65
CA LYS A 20 -19.16 28.73 -15.87
C LYS A 20 -18.37 29.29 -17.04
N ASP A 21 -18.20 28.50 -18.09
CA ASP A 21 -18.14 28.98 -19.46
C ASP A 21 -18.69 27.87 -20.36
N ASP A 22 -19.64 28.27 -21.21
CA ASP A 22 -20.47 27.42 -22.07
C ASP A 22 -19.64 26.72 -23.16
N ILE A 23 -19.87 25.42 -23.35
CA ILE A 23 -19.40 24.66 -24.53
C ILE A 23 -20.64 24.03 -25.20
N PRO A 24 -20.83 24.18 -26.53
CA PRO A 24 -22.09 23.85 -27.19
C PRO A 24 -22.31 22.33 -27.30
N GLN A 25 -23.58 21.93 -27.15
CA GLN A 25 -24.09 20.60 -27.47
C GLN A 25 -24.01 20.33 -28.97
N GLU A 26 -23.29 19.28 -29.37
CA GLU A 26 -23.53 18.63 -30.66
C GLU A 26 -24.59 17.53 -30.48
N GLU A 27 -25.72 17.72 -31.16
CA GLU A 27 -26.75 16.71 -31.38
C GLU A 27 -26.19 15.58 -32.25
N ASN A 28 -26.13 14.36 -31.72
CA ASN A 28 -25.91 13.18 -32.54
C ASN A 28 -27.27 12.57 -32.93
N GLU A 29 -27.68 12.86 -34.16
CA GLU A 29 -28.84 12.25 -34.80
C GLU A 29 -28.62 10.74 -34.99
N LYS A 30 -29.62 10.00 -34.52
CA LYS A 30 -29.78 8.56 -34.69
C LYS A 30 -30.18 8.28 -36.13
N LYS A 31 -29.34 7.57 -36.89
CA LYS A 31 -29.76 6.96 -38.16
C LYS A 31 -29.54 5.45 -38.13
N THR A 32 -30.65 4.77 -38.05
CA THR A 32 -30.84 3.33 -38.28
C THR A 32 -30.59 3.03 -39.75
N GLU A 33 -29.78 2.01 -40.05
CA GLU A 33 -29.90 1.29 -41.32
C GLU A 33 -29.55 -0.18 -41.08
N GLU A 34 -30.57 -1.02 -41.28
CA GLU A 34 -30.48 -2.48 -41.34
C GLU A 34 -29.77 -2.87 -42.64
N THR A 35 -28.79 -3.77 -42.57
CA THR A 35 -28.55 -4.78 -43.61
C THR A 35 -27.74 -5.95 -43.03
N THR A 36 -28.27 -7.16 -43.20
CA THR A 36 -27.56 -8.45 -43.14
C THR A 36 -28.20 -9.35 -44.21
N PRO A 37 -27.59 -10.49 -44.62
CA PRO A 37 -26.21 -10.95 -44.40
C PRO A 37 -25.54 -11.41 -45.72
N ASP A 38 -24.23 -11.67 -45.68
CA ASP A 38 -23.63 -12.73 -46.49
C ASP A 38 -22.69 -13.55 -45.60
N ASN A 39 -22.95 -14.86 -45.61
CA ASN A 39 -22.21 -15.91 -44.91
C ASN A 39 -20.97 -16.28 -45.72
N GLU A 40 -19.80 -16.38 -45.08
CA GLU A 40 -18.83 -17.42 -45.41
C GLU A 40 -18.17 -17.93 -44.13
N ASP A 41 -18.10 -19.26 -44.08
CA ASP A 41 -17.80 -20.10 -42.94
C ASP A 41 -16.34 -20.05 -42.48
N GLY A 42 -16.13 -20.17 -41.18
CA GLY A 42 -14.83 -20.26 -40.53
C GLY A 42 -14.97 -20.66 -39.08
N ASP A 43 -15.62 -21.80 -38.86
CA ASP A 43 -15.72 -22.51 -37.58
C ASP A 43 -14.32 -22.86 -37.07
N ASN A 44 -13.91 -22.21 -35.98
CA ASN A 44 -12.87 -22.69 -35.06
C ASN A 44 -13.41 -22.46 -33.64
N SER A 45 -14.35 -23.32 -33.24
CA SER A 45 -14.70 -23.51 -31.83
C SER A 45 -13.58 -24.27 -31.12
N ASP A 46 -12.49 -23.59 -30.76
CA ASP A 46 -11.66 -24.06 -29.65
C ASP A 46 -12.34 -23.56 -28.38
N GLY A 47 -13.04 -24.48 -27.73
CA GLY A 47 -13.67 -24.23 -26.45
C GLY A 47 -12.63 -23.78 -25.44
N ASP A 48 -12.85 -22.60 -24.86
CA ASP A 48 -12.20 -22.17 -23.62
C ASP A 48 -12.49 -23.22 -22.53
N GLU A 49 -11.64 -24.24 -22.43
CA GLU A 49 -11.52 -24.95 -21.17
C GLU A 49 -11.06 -23.91 -20.14
N PRO A 50 -11.82 -23.67 -19.06
CA PRO A 50 -11.38 -22.74 -18.04
C PRO A 50 -10.06 -23.27 -17.48
N ASN A 51 -9.00 -22.45 -17.60
CA ASN A 51 -7.72 -22.71 -16.97
C ASN A 51 -7.96 -23.21 -15.54
N PRO A 52 -7.26 -24.26 -15.08
CA PRO A 52 -7.42 -24.75 -13.72
C PRO A 52 -7.24 -23.59 -12.74
N PRO A 53 -8.04 -23.51 -11.67
CA PRO A 53 -7.98 -22.40 -10.74
C PRO A 53 -6.54 -22.27 -10.20
N ILE A 54 -5.97 -21.07 -10.33
CA ILE A 54 -4.63 -20.78 -9.82
C ILE A 54 -4.65 -21.02 -8.32
N GLN A 55 -3.87 -22.00 -7.86
CA GLN A 55 -3.80 -22.36 -6.46
C GLN A 55 -2.70 -21.55 -5.78
N ILE A 56 -3.07 -20.71 -4.81
CA ILE A 56 -2.11 -20.04 -3.94
C ILE A 56 -1.33 -21.09 -3.13
N VAL A 57 0.00 -20.97 -3.17
CA VAL A 57 0.90 -21.82 -2.39
C VAL A 57 1.02 -21.27 -0.97
N PRO A 58 0.84 -22.07 0.09
CA PRO A 58 1.05 -21.59 1.45
C PRO A 58 2.48 -21.09 1.67
N LEU A 59 2.60 -19.91 2.28
CA LEU A 59 3.89 -19.34 2.68
C LEU A 59 4.02 -19.34 4.20
N ARG A 60 5.27 -19.38 4.67
CA ARG A 60 5.63 -19.23 6.09
C ARG A 60 6.91 -18.42 6.23
N VAL A 61 7.08 -17.82 7.40
CA VAL A 61 8.35 -17.17 7.76
C VAL A 61 9.31 -18.24 8.28
N GLU A 62 10.51 -18.29 7.71
CA GLU A 62 11.59 -19.17 8.15
C GLU A 62 12.91 -18.39 8.20
N GLY A 63 13.36 -18.10 9.41
CA GLY A 63 14.46 -17.15 9.63
C GLY A 63 14.10 -15.78 9.03
N ARG A 64 15.03 -15.18 8.28
CA ARG A 64 14.81 -13.89 7.62
C ARG A 64 14.01 -13.95 6.32
N TYR A 65 13.50 -15.12 5.91
CA TYR A 65 12.88 -15.31 4.60
C TYR A 65 11.41 -15.68 4.70
N LEU A 66 10.67 -15.29 3.67
CA LEU A 66 9.38 -15.89 3.34
C LEU A 66 9.66 -17.11 2.44
N LYS A 67 9.07 -18.26 2.79
CA LYS A 67 9.28 -19.51 2.06
C LYS A 67 7.99 -20.25 1.76
N ASN A 68 7.96 -20.95 0.63
CA ASN A 68 6.90 -21.89 0.31
C ASN A 68 7.12 -23.27 0.98
N GLU A 69 6.20 -24.21 0.75
CA GLU A 69 6.26 -25.55 1.33
C GLU A 69 7.50 -26.34 0.92
N GLN A 70 8.04 -26.09 -0.28
CA GLN A 70 9.27 -26.70 -0.80
C GLN A 70 10.55 -26.05 -0.24
N GLY A 71 10.43 -24.99 0.57
CA GLY A 71 11.56 -24.27 1.15
C GLY A 71 12.23 -23.26 0.19
N LYS A 72 11.62 -22.97 -0.97
CA LYS A 72 12.07 -21.90 -1.88
C LYS A 72 11.77 -20.55 -1.23
N ILE A 73 12.72 -19.63 -1.30
CA ILE A 73 12.54 -18.24 -0.90
C ILE A 73 11.59 -17.57 -1.89
N VAL A 74 10.63 -16.80 -1.37
CA VAL A 74 9.63 -16.07 -2.17
C VAL A 74 9.67 -14.60 -1.77
N ASN A 75 9.85 -13.71 -2.74
CA ASN A 75 9.65 -12.27 -2.56
C ASN A 75 8.44 -11.85 -3.39
N LEU A 76 7.49 -11.17 -2.76
CA LEU A 76 6.24 -10.77 -3.38
C LEU A 76 6.35 -9.40 -4.04
N HIS A 77 5.69 -9.25 -5.20
CA HIS A 77 5.67 -8.06 -6.02
C HIS A 77 4.23 -7.69 -6.37
N GLY A 78 3.79 -6.48 -6.05
CA GLY A 78 2.36 -6.17 -5.99
C GLY A 78 1.98 -4.72 -6.21
N PHE A 79 0.75 -4.39 -5.84
CA PHE A 79 0.21 -3.03 -5.88
C PHE A 79 -0.80 -2.80 -4.75
N THR A 80 -1.24 -1.55 -4.58
CA THR A 80 -2.28 -1.18 -3.61
C THR A 80 -3.66 -1.12 -4.24
N GLN A 81 -4.70 -1.54 -3.51
CA GLN A 81 -6.10 -1.35 -3.91
C GLN A 81 -6.91 -0.74 -2.77
N THR A 82 -7.60 0.36 -3.07
CA THR A 82 -8.46 1.09 -2.13
C THR A 82 -9.92 1.08 -2.60
N TYR A 83 -10.86 1.01 -1.65
CA TYR A 83 -12.29 0.92 -1.92
C TYR A 83 -13.01 2.18 -1.49
N SER A 84 -12.67 3.32 -2.08
CA SER A 84 -13.39 4.58 -1.88
C SER A 84 -13.86 5.11 -3.23
N PRO A 85 -15.05 5.75 -3.32
CA PRO A 85 -15.49 6.42 -4.54
C PRO A 85 -14.44 7.38 -5.10
N TYR A 86 -13.74 8.11 -4.22
CA TYR A 86 -12.74 9.10 -4.60
C TYR A 86 -11.60 8.47 -5.41
N PHE A 87 -11.07 7.34 -4.94
CA PHE A 87 -9.97 6.62 -5.61
C PHE A 87 -10.43 5.76 -6.79
N ASN A 88 -11.74 5.53 -6.92
CA ASN A 88 -12.35 4.73 -7.98
C ASN A 88 -13.04 5.60 -9.04
N ASP A 89 -12.48 6.79 -9.30
CA ASP A 89 -12.97 7.78 -10.27
C ASP A 89 -14.46 8.15 -10.13
N ASN A 90 -15.00 8.03 -8.92
CA ASN A 90 -16.42 8.19 -8.60
C ASN A 90 -17.35 7.29 -9.45
N ALA A 91 -16.85 6.14 -9.94
CA ALA A 91 -17.62 5.19 -10.75
C ALA A 91 -18.79 4.54 -9.98
N TRP A 92 -18.77 4.63 -8.65
CA TRP A 92 -19.81 4.15 -7.74
C TRP A 92 -19.85 5.03 -6.49
N ASN A 93 -20.95 5.01 -5.72
CA ASN A 93 -21.10 5.79 -4.50
C ASN A 93 -22.09 5.14 -3.51
N ASN A 94 -22.46 5.86 -2.44
CA ASN A 94 -23.53 5.50 -1.50
C ASN A 94 -23.46 4.09 -0.93
N TYR A 95 -22.26 3.59 -0.64
CA TYR A 95 -22.04 2.24 -0.11
C TYR A 95 -22.61 1.12 -1.01
N ASP A 96 -22.70 1.35 -2.33
CA ASP A 96 -23.10 0.32 -3.29
C ASP A 96 -22.00 -0.75 -3.43
N VAL A 97 -22.17 -1.83 -2.68
CA VAL A 97 -21.27 -2.98 -2.67
C VAL A 97 -21.18 -3.62 -4.06
N SER A 98 -22.29 -3.75 -4.79
CA SER A 98 -22.32 -4.45 -6.08
C SER A 98 -21.52 -3.68 -7.13
N SER A 99 -21.73 -2.38 -7.22
CA SER A 99 -21.01 -1.51 -8.14
C SER A 99 -19.53 -1.38 -7.74
N CYS A 100 -19.23 -1.31 -6.44
CA CYS A 100 -17.85 -1.32 -5.93
C CYS A 100 -17.10 -2.60 -6.34
N LEU A 101 -17.69 -3.77 -6.08
CA LEU A 101 -17.12 -5.07 -6.46
C LEU A 101 -16.92 -5.16 -7.98
N SER A 102 -17.94 -4.79 -8.76
CA SER A 102 -17.89 -4.89 -10.23
C SER A 102 -16.78 -4.00 -10.82
N TYR A 103 -16.68 -2.75 -10.34
CA TYR A 103 -15.62 -1.83 -10.78
C TYR A 103 -14.23 -2.37 -10.41
N ASN A 104 -14.00 -2.71 -9.14
CA ASN A 104 -12.67 -3.10 -8.67
C ASN A 104 -12.22 -4.43 -9.30
N LYS A 105 -13.12 -5.40 -9.46
CA LYS A 105 -12.81 -6.65 -10.19
C LYS A 105 -12.47 -6.37 -11.65
N SER A 106 -13.22 -5.48 -12.31
CA SER A 106 -12.90 -5.07 -13.69
C SER A 106 -11.53 -4.39 -13.79
N MET A 107 -11.14 -3.57 -12.81
CA MET A 107 -9.80 -2.97 -12.78
C MET A 107 -8.73 -4.05 -12.67
N VAL A 108 -8.89 -5.02 -11.78
CA VAL A 108 -7.95 -6.14 -11.63
C VAL A 108 -7.83 -6.94 -12.94
N ASP A 109 -8.94 -7.28 -13.59
CA ASP A 109 -8.91 -7.97 -14.89
C ASP A 109 -8.14 -7.16 -15.95
N LYS A 110 -8.36 -5.84 -16.02
CA LYS A 110 -7.66 -4.96 -16.97
C LYS A 110 -6.18 -4.80 -16.65
N ILE A 111 -5.81 -4.75 -15.37
CA ILE A 111 -4.41 -4.70 -14.92
C ILE A 111 -3.67 -5.97 -15.37
N LEU A 112 -4.28 -7.14 -15.16
CA LEU A 112 -3.71 -8.41 -15.63
C LEU A 112 -3.64 -8.45 -17.16
N ALA A 113 -4.67 -7.97 -17.86
CA ALA A 113 -4.69 -7.89 -19.33
C ALA A 113 -3.64 -6.91 -19.90
N ALA A 114 -3.28 -5.87 -19.16
CA ALA A 114 -2.17 -4.97 -19.49
C ALA A 114 -0.78 -5.63 -19.31
N GLY A 115 -0.74 -6.86 -18.76
CA GLY A 115 0.45 -7.68 -18.64
C GLY A 115 1.25 -7.47 -17.36
N TRP A 116 0.70 -6.79 -16.35
CA TRP A 116 1.35 -6.64 -15.06
C TRP A 116 1.53 -8.00 -14.37
N LYS A 117 2.72 -8.24 -13.84
CA LYS A 117 3.06 -9.45 -13.07
C LYS A 117 2.99 -9.18 -11.57
N PHE A 118 1.76 -9.06 -11.07
CA PHE A 118 1.51 -8.91 -9.64
C PHE A 118 1.15 -10.25 -9.01
N ASN A 119 1.84 -10.60 -7.93
CA ASN A 119 1.58 -11.78 -7.12
C ASN A 119 1.09 -11.44 -5.70
N PHE A 120 0.97 -10.14 -5.35
CA PHE A 120 0.20 -9.73 -4.17
C PHE A 120 -0.49 -8.38 -4.34
N VAL A 121 -1.48 -8.13 -3.48
CA VAL A 121 -2.15 -6.83 -3.32
C VAL A 121 -2.13 -6.41 -1.86
N ARG A 122 -1.87 -5.12 -1.61
CA ARG A 122 -2.15 -4.49 -0.32
C ARG A 122 -3.56 -3.92 -0.34
N LEU A 123 -4.44 -4.57 0.41
CA LEU A 123 -5.87 -4.30 0.45
C LEU A 123 -6.18 -3.34 1.59
N HIS A 124 -6.56 -2.10 1.24
CA HIS A 124 -6.97 -1.09 2.21
C HIS A 124 -8.45 -1.28 2.61
N MET A 125 -8.71 -1.64 3.86
CA MET A 125 -10.06 -1.69 4.43
C MET A 125 -10.61 -0.29 4.74
N ASP A 126 -10.81 0.51 3.70
CA ASP A 126 -11.08 1.96 3.76
C ASP A 126 -12.16 2.39 4.79
N PRO A 127 -11.89 3.40 5.65
CA PRO A 127 -12.83 3.92 6.64
C PRO A 127 -14.18 4.37 6.08
N TYR A 128 -14.27 4.72 4.79
CA TYR A 128 -15.55 4.97 4.11
C TYR A 128 -16.59 3.93 4.52
N TRP A 129 -16.21 2.65 4.50
CA TRP A 129 -17.11 1.54 4.83
C TRP A 129 -17.37 1.40 6.33
N SER A 130 -16.37 1.59 7.19
CA SER A 130 -16.49 1.33 8.63
C SER A 130 -16.95 2.51 9.47
N ASP A 131 -16.93 3.74 8.96
CA ASP A 131 -17.28 4.94 9.72
C ASP A 131 -18.78 5.07 10.00
N ASP A 132 -19.13 5.45 11.23
CA ASP A 132 -20.45 5.98 11.57
C ASP A 132 -20.57 7.42 11.03
N THR A 133 -21.33 7.54 9.94
CA THR A 133 -21.55 8.81 9.24
C THR A 133 -22.36 9.83 10.06
N THR A 134 -23.02 9.40 11.15
CA THR A 134 -23.76 10.30 12.04
C THR A 134 -22.85 11.03 13.02
N LEU A 135 -21.64 10.52 13.26
CA LEU A 135 -20.64 11.16 14.09
C LEU A 135 -19.90 12.26 13.31
N PRO A 136 -19.49 13.35 13.98
CA PRO A 136 -18.74 14.42 13.34
C PRO A 136 -17.38 13.90 12.84
N TYR A 137 -16.92 14.48 11.73
CA TYR A 137 -15.55 14.30 11.26
C TYR A 137 -14.57 14.84 12.32
N VAL A 138 -13.48 14.11 12.55
CA VAL A 138 -12.43 14.48 13.51
C VAL A 138 -11.12 14.76 12.80
N ARG A 139 -10.63 13.77 12.03
CA ARG A 139 -9.38 13.83 11.28
C ARG A 139 -9.45 12.87 10.09
N TYR A 140 -8.49 13.00 9.18
CA TYR A 140 -8.40 12.15 8.00
C TYR A 140 -8.26 10.69 8.44
N GLU A 141 -9.14 9.82 7.93
CA GLU A 141 -9.06 8.37 8.16
C GLU A 141 -8.89 7.97 9.66
N GLY A 142 -9.53 8.74 10.55
CA GLY A 142 -9.43 8.57 11.99
C GLY A 142 -10.30 7.43 12.53
N HIS A 143 -9.84 6.77 13.60
CA HIS A 143 -10.56 5.66 14.25
C HIS A 143 -11.75 6.13 15.11
N GLU A 144 -11.91 7.43 15.35
CA GLU A 144 -12.90 8.00 16.27
C GLU A 144 -14.35 7.72 15.84
N ARG A 145 -14.56 7.46 14.55
CA ARG A 145 -15.88 7.18 13.96
C ARG A 145 -16.11 5.70 13.70
N PHE A 146 -15.18 4.83 14.09
CA PHE A 146 -15.27 3.41 13.76
C PHE A 146 -16.56 2.76 14.30
N SER A 147 -17.34 2.17 13.41
CA SER A 147 -18.53 1.39 13.72
C SER A 147 -18.25 -0.10 13.50
N GLU A 148 -18.19 -0.86 14.60
CA GLU A 148 -18.02 -2.32 14.54
C GLU A 148 -19.12 -2.99 13.69
N THR A 149 -20.37 -2.52 13.80
CA THR A 149 -21.50 -3.03 13.02
C THR A 149 -21.25 -2.89 11.52
N ARG A 150 -20.80 -1.71 11.08
CA ARG A 150 -20.52 -1.46 9.67
C ARG A 150 -19.29 -2.22 9.20
N PHE A 151 -18.23 -2.24 10.02
CA PHE A 151 -17.02 -2.99 9.71
C PHE A 151 -17.31 -4.48 9.49
N ARG A 152 -18.05 -5.14 10.39
CA ARG A 152 -18.44 -6.55 10.23
C ARG A 152 -19.26 -6.79 8.97
N LYS A 153 -20.19 -5.87 8.65
CA LYS A 153 -20.99 -5.93 7.42
C LYS A 153 -20.10 -5.91 6.18
N TYR A 154 -19.25 -4.90 6.03
CA TYR A 154 -18.46 -4.72 4.80
C TYR A 154 -17.20 -5.59 4.75
N LEU A 155 -16.68 -6.07 5.88
CA LEU A 155 -15.73 -7.18 5.89
C LEU A 155 -16.31 -8.40 5.17
N LYS A 156 -17.56 -8.75 5.46
CA LYS A 156 -18.25 -9.87 4.82
C LYS A 156 -18.68 -9.57 3.38
N GLU A 157 -19.27 -8.41 3.13
CA GLU A 157 -19.92 -8.11 1.85
C GLU A 157 -18.96 -7.58 0.78
N LEU A 158 -17.81 -7.01 1.17
CA LEU A 158 -16.88 -6.36 0.25
C LEU A 158 -15.45 -6.90 0.36
N PHE A 159 -14.82 -6.78 1.53
CA PHE A 159 -13.37 -7.02 1.64
C PHE A 159 -13.00 -8.50 1.48
N ILE A 160 -13.77 -9.43 2.07
CA ILE A 160 -13.56 -10.87 1.86
C ILE A 160 -13.83 -11.27 0.40
N PRO A 161 -14.97 -10.90 -0.23
CA PRO A 161 -15.20 -11.20 -1.65
C PRO A 161 -14.14 -10.62 -2.61
N MET A 162 -13.53 -9.48 -2.28
CA MET A 162 -12.39 -8.96 -3.03
C MET A 162 -11.12 -9.77 -2.79
N ALA A 163 -10.82 -10.12 -1.53
CA ALA A 163 -9.67 -10.96 -1.20
C ALA A 163 -9.75 -12.33 -1.89
N GLU A 164 -10.91 -12.98 -1.87
CA GLU A 164 -11.14 -14.24 -2.59
C GLU A 164 -10.92 -14.10 -4.10
N TYR A 165 -11.35 -12.96 -4.68
CA TYR A 165 -11.14 -12.68 -6.08
C TYR A 165 -9.66 -12.49 -6.43
N PHE A 166 -8.89 -11.73 -5.63
CA PHE A 166 -7.44 -11.64 -5.79
C PHE A 166 -6.75 -13.01 -5.71
N ILE A 167 -7.14 -13.83 -4.72
CA ILE A 167 -6.62 -15.19 -4.56
C ILE A 167 -6.90 -16.04 -5.79
N SER A 168 -8.12 -15.96 -6.36
CA SER A 168 -8.48 -16.66 -7.61
C SER A 168 -7.67 -16.22 -8.83
N LYS A 169 -7.03 -15.05 -8.75
CA LYS A 169 -6.11 -14.52 -9.77
C LYS A 169 -4.63 -14.80 -9.45
N GLY A 170 -4.35 -15.61 -8.43
CA GLY A 170 -2.99 -15.96 -8.03
C GLY A 170 -2.27 -14.91 -7.19
N MET A 171 -2.99 -13.95 -6.60
CA MET A 171 -2.41 -12.92 -5.74
C MET A 171 -2.64 -13.19 -4.25
N TYR A 172 -1.59 -13.08 -3.43
CA TYR A 172 -1.72 -12.96 -1.99
C TYR A 172 -2.35 -11.60 -1.62
N VAL A 173 -3.00 -11.53 -0.47
CA VAL A 173 -3.72 -10.36 0.01
C VAL A 173 -3.16 -9.95 1.35
N VAL A 174 -2.60 -8.74 1.42
CA VAL A 174 -2.17 -8.13 2.67
C VAL A 174 -3.25 -7.16 3.10
N MET A 175 -4.06 -7.54 4.08
CA MET A 175 -5.08 -6.66 4.64
C MET A 175 -4.41 -5.66 5.59
N ARG A 176 -4.62 -4.36 5.36
CA ARG A 176 -4.31 -3.30 6.33
C ARG A 176 -5.59 -2.85 7.03
N PRO A 177 -5.55 -2.39 8.30
CA PRO A 177 -6.76 -2.02 9.03
C PRO A 177 -7.38 -0.75 8.42
N PRO A 178 -8.64 -0.44 8.75
CA PRO A 178 -9.18 0.86 8.46
C PRO A 178 -8.35 1.96 9.12
N GLY A 179 -8.07 3.01 8.37
CA GLY A 179 -7.59 4.26 8.92
C GLY A 179 -6.08 4.43 8.97
N VAL A 180 -5.67 5.58 9.51
CA VAL A 180 -4.26 5.98 9.71
C VAL A 180 -3.95 6.21 11.19
N CYS A 181 -2.70 5.98 11.58
CA CYS A 181 -2.28 6.16 12.97
C CYS A 181 -2.36 7.64 13.37
N PRO A 182 -2.79 7.95 14.60
CA PRO A 182 -2.84 9.31 15.07
C PRO A 182 -1.44 9.89 15.29
N HIS A 183 -1.21 11.13 14.89
CA HIS A 183 0.03 11.85 15.15
C HIS A 183 -0.17 13.34 15.43
N ALA A 184 0.92 14.03 15.81
CA ALA A 184 0.91 15.46 16.08
C ALA A 184 0.46 16.26 14.84
N GLY A 185 -0.49 17.17 15.02
CA GLY A 185 -1.05 17.99 13.93
C GLY A 185 -2.28 17.42 13.24
N ASP A 186 -2.71 16.19 13.58
CA ASP A 186 -3.91 15.58 13.01
C ASP A 186 -5.22 16.27 13.40
N THR A 187 -5.22 16.94 14.56
CA THR A 187 -6.39 17.63 15.10
C THR A 187 -6.02 19.04 15.53
N ASP A 188 -6.96 19.99 15.36
CA ASP A 188 -6.77 21.39 15.74
C ASP A 188 -6.43 21.58 17.24
N ASP A 189 -6.89 20.66 18.08
CA ASP A 189 -6.66 20.67 19.53
C ASP A 189 -5.41 19.87 19.96
N ASN A 190 -4.65 19.30 19.01
CA ASN A 190 -3.46 18.49 19.27
C ASN A 190 -3.68 17.38 20.31
N ARG A 191 -4.87 16.78 20.37
CA ARG A 191 -5.17 15.70 21.31
C ARG A 191 -4.33 14.44 21.07
N TYR A 192 -3.76 14.31 19.87
CA TYR A 192 -2.82 13.25 19.54
C TYR A 192 -1.44 13.84 19.27
N LEU A 193 -0.44 13.29 19.94
CA LEU A 193 0.99 13.56 19.66
C LEU A 193 1.69 12.34 19.04
N GLY A 194 0.99 11.20 19.01
CA GLY A 194 1.42 9.87 18.61
C GLY A 194 0.53 8.82 19.27
N ILE A 195 0.93 7.56 19.19
CA ILE A 195 0.27 6.45 19.88
C ILE A 195 0.80 6.27 21.31
N GLU A 196 0.01 5.67 22.19
CA GLU A 196 0.37 5.35 23.57
C GLU A 196 -0.18 3.97 23.96
N LEU A 197 0.56 3.23 24.81
CA LEU A 197 0.07 1.94 25.33
C LEU A 197 -1.30 2.12 26.02
N GLY A 198 -2.28 1.32 25.60
CA GLY A 198 -3.64 1.35 26.10
C GLY A 198 -4.51 2.50 25.56
N ASP A 199 -4.04 3.26 24.57
CA ASP A 199 -4.81 4.34 23.98
C ASP A 199 -6.04 3.85 23.19
N SER A 200 -6.86 4.82 22.75
CA SER A 200 -8.06 4.53 21.97
C SER A 200 -7.74 3.88 20.62
N TYR A 201 -6.58 4.17 20.04
CA TYR A 201 -6.15 3.58 18.77
C TYR A 201 -5.73 2.11 18.94
N GLN A 202 -5.04 1.76 20.03
CA GLN A 202 -4.66 0.37 20.32
C GLN A 202 -5.90 -0.46 20.58
N THR A 203 -6.85 0.10 21.34
CA THR A 203 -8.15 -0.53 21.59
C THR A 203 -8.91 -0.78 20.29
N PHE A 204 -8.85 0.18 19.35
CA PHE A 204 -9.41 0.05 18.02
C PHE A 204 -8.72 -1.08 17.22
N LEU A 205 -7.39 -1.10 17.14
CA LEU A 205 -6.64 -2.14 16.43
C LEU A 205 -6.89 -3.53 17.02
N LEU A 206 -6.88 -3.66 18.34
CA LEU A 206 -7.21 -4.92 19.03
C LEU A 206 -8.60 -5.41 18.63
N LYS A 207 -9.59 -4.52 18.53
CA LYS A 207 -10.95 -4.87 18.09
C LYS A 207 -10.98 -5.29 16.62
N VAL A 208 -10.37 -4.54 15.72
CA VAL A 208 -10.32 -4.86 14.28
C VAL A 208 -9.68 -6.23 14.07
N TRP A 209 -8.52 -6.46 14.67
CA TRP A 209 -7.79 -7.71 14.50
C TRP A 209 -8.44 -8.90 15.20
N ASP A 210 -9.14 -8.69 16.32
CA ASP A 210 -9.98 -9.73 16.92
C ASP A 210 -11.09 -10.19 15.96
N ILE A 211 -11.76 -9.24 15.30
CA ILE A 211 -12.84 -9.53 14.34
C ILE A 211 -12.30 -10.27 13.12
N VAL A 212 -11.22 -9.76 12.52
CA VAL A 212 -10.65 -10.31 11.29
C VAL A 212 -10.06 -11.70 11.53
N SER A 213 -9.30 -11.89 12.61
CA SER A 213 -8.62 -13.16 12.88
C SER A 213 -9.55 -14.29 13.34
N GLN A 214 -10.77 -14.00 13.79
CA GLN A 214 -11.79 -15.00 14.08
C GLN A 214 -12.65 -15.38 12.86
N ASN A 215 -12.59 -14.60 11.77
CA ASN A 215 -13.42 -14.87 10.60
C ASN A 215 -12.98 -16.16 9.89
N VAL A 216 -13.92 -17.09 9.67
CA VAL A 216 -13.64 -18.42 9.13
C VAL A 216 -13.07 -18.44 7.70
N ALA A 217 -13.34 -17.41 6.88
CA ALA A 217 -12.80 -17.30 5.53
C ALA A 217 -11.37 -16.71 5.52
N VAL A 218 -10.99 -16.04 6.61
CA VAL A 218 -9.71 -15.33 6.75
C VAL A 218 -8.70 -16.15 7.56
N LYS A 219 -9.16 -16.70 8.68
CA LYS A 219 -8.34 -17.45 9.64
C LYS A 219 -7.65 -18.63 8.95
N ASN A 220 -6.32 -18.62 8.98
CA ASN A 220 -5.44 -19.61 8.36
C ASN A 220 -5.61 -19.75 6.84
N ASN A 221 -6.21 -18.77 6.17
CA ASN A 221 -6.26 -18.74 4.71
C ASN A 221 -4.83 -18.52 4.17
N PRO A 222 -4.30 -19.41 3.32
CA PRO A 222 -2.91 -19.34 2.85
C PRO A 222 -2.64 -18.11 1.97
N GLY A 223 -3.69 -17.50 1.40
CA GLY A 223 -3.60 -16.30 0.58
C GLY A 223 -3.75 -14.99 1.33
N ILE A 224 -4.00 -14.99 2.65
CA ILE A 224 -4.25 -13.75 3.40
C ILE A 224 -3.17 -13.52 4.47
N MET A 225 -2.68 -12.28 4.53
CA MET A 225 -1.70 -11.76 5.49
C MET A 225 -2.23 -10.47 6.12
N PHE A 226 -1.64 -10.05 7.24
CA PHE A 226 -2.09 -8.88 8.00
C PHE A 226 -0.97 -7.86 8.18
N GLU A 227 -1.19 -6.62 7.75
CA GLU A 227 -0.35 -5.48 8.14
C GLU A 227 -1.00 -4.78 9.33
N LEU A 228 -0.35 -4.74 10.51
CA LEU A 228 -1.07 -4.45 11.76
C LEU A 228 -1.59 -3.01 11.88
N ALA A 229 -0.92 -2.04 11.26
CA ALA A 229 -1.31 -0.64 11.20
C ALA A 229 -0.66 0.01 9.97
N ASN A 230 -1.14 1.20 9.58
CA ASN A 230 -0.45 2.04 8.59
C ASN A 230 0.84 2.60 9.20
N GLU A 231 0.84 3.87 9.55
CA GLU A 231 2.05 4.65 9.78
C GLU A 231 2.12 5.20 11.20
N PRO A 232 2.56 4.40 12.19
CA PRO A 232 2.98 4.98 13.45
C PRO A 232 4.08 6.02 13.19
N VAL A 233 3.85 7.25 13.63
CA VAL A 233 4.84 8.34 13.52
C VAL A 233 5.63 8.41 14.82
N HIS A 234 4.92 8.66 15.92
CA HIS A 234 5.49 8.72 17.26
C HIS A 234 4.77 7.78 18.20
N ILE A 235 5.49 7.31 19.21
CA ILE A 235 4.93 6.63 20.38
C ILE A 235 5.40 7.33 21.64
N LYS A 236 4.57 7.35 22.68
CA LYS A 236 5.02 7.75 24.01
C LYS A 236 5.95 6.67 24.58
N GLY A 237 7.23 7.00 24.70
CA GLY A 237 8.26 6.13 25.25
C GLY A 237 8.09 5.86 26.74
N THR A 238 8.89 4.94 27.26
CA THR A 238 8.95 4.61 28.71
C THR A 238 9.40 5.78 29.58
N ASP A 239 10.03 6.79 28.98
CA ASP A 239 10.42 8.05 29.61
C ASP A 239 9.28 9.10 29.63
N GLY A 240 8.10 8.75 29.11
CA GLY A 240 6.92 9.61 29.06
C GLY A 240 6.90 10.62 27.91
N LYS A 241 7.89 10.61 27.00
CA LYS A 241 7.98 11.53 25.87
C LYS A 241 7.54 10.86 24.57
N TYR A 242 6.87 11.61 23.71
CA TYR A 242 6.56 11.17 22.36
C TYR A 242 7.81 11.28 21.47
N GLY A 243 8.13 10.21 20.73
CA GLY A 243 9.26 10.18 19.80
C GLY A 243 9.10 9.12 18.72
N GLY A 244 9.87 9.26 17.64
CA GLY A 244 9.83 8.39 16.44
C GLY A 244 11.01 7.43 16.32
N ASP A 245 11.90 7.40 17.29
CA ASP A 245 13.08 6.53 17.35
C ASP A 245 13.55 6.40 18.81
N GLY A 246 14.52 5.53 19.08
CA GLY A 246 15.18 5.38 20.36
C GLY A 246 14.61 4.27 21.25
N ASP A 247 15.44 3.80 22.19
CA ASP A 247 15.17 2.62 23.02
C ASP A 247 13.85 2.71 23.80
N ALA A 248 13.58 3.86 24.43
CA ALA A 248 12.35 4.10 25.18
C ALA A 248 11.09 3.96 24.31
N CYS A 249 11.17 4.38 23.04
CA CYS A 249 10.09 4.23 22.07
C CYS A 249 9.93 2.78 21.65
N PHE A 250 11.03 2.08 21.31
CA PHE A 250 10.96 0.70 20.84
C PHE A 250 10.55 -0.33 21.91
N ILE A 251 10.85 -0.09 23.19
CA ILE A 251 10.30 -0.89 24.30
C ILE A 251 8.76 -0.83 24.27
N ASN A 252 8.19 0.35 24.06
CA ASN A 252 6.75 0.51 24.02
C ASN A 252 6.16 0.08 22.68
N MET A 253 6.86 0.23 21.54
CA MET A 253 6.42 -0.33 20.25
C MET A 253 6.28 -1.85 20.32
N GLN A 254 7.28 -2.52 20.92
CA GLN A 254 7.25 -3.96 21.13
C GLN A 254 6.01 -4.36 21.92
N LYS A 255 5.76 -3.75 23.09
CA LYS A 255 4.58 -4.06 23.91
C LYS A 255 3.27 -3.74 23.19
N TYR A 256 3.25 -2.66 22.42
CA TYR A 256 2.06 -2.17 21.74
C TYR A 256 1.60 -3.19 20.69
N PHE A 257 2.52 -3.62 19.82
CA PHE A 257 2.20 -4.55 18.74
C PHE A 257 2.24 -6.01 19.18
N GLN A 258 2.99 -6.38 20.22
CA GLN A 258 2.92 -7.72 20.81
C GLN A 258 1.51 -8.02 21.30
N ALA A 259 0.83 -7.07 21.96
CA ALA A 259 -0.55 -7.27 22.40
C ALA A 259 -1.51 -7.57 21.24
N ILE A 260 -1.27 -6.97 20.07
CA ILE A 260 -2.07 -7.20 18.86
C ILE A 260 -1.74 -8.56 18.24
N VAL A 261 -0.46 -8.94 18.19
CA VAL A 261 -0.02 -10.29 17.75
C VAL A 261 -0.62 -11.36 18.65
N ASP A 262 -0.53 -11.20 19.97
CA ASP A 262 -1.09 -12.12 20.95
C ASP A 262 -2.60 -12.25 20.82
N LYS A 263 -3.30 -11.15 20.51
CA LYS A 263 -4.74 -11.18 20.22
C LYS A 263 -5.04 -12.07 19.01
N ILE A 264 -4.31 -11.90 17.91
CA ILE A 264 -4.49 -12.71 16.68
C ILE A 264 -4.15 -14.18 16.95
N ARG A 265 -3.01 -14.46 17.57
CA ARG A 265 -2.56 -15.83 17.87
C ARG A 265 -3.47 -16.52 18.89
N GLY A 266 -4.02 -15.77 19.86
CA GLY A 266 -5.03 -16.26 20.81
C GLY A 266 -6.33 -16.72 20.14
N ASN A 267 -6.64 -16.23 18.94
CA ASN A 267 -7.74 -16.71 18.11
C ASN A 267 -7.38 -17.95 17.28
N ALA A 268 -6.22 -18.58 17.54
CA ALA A 268 -5.64 -19.69 16.77
C ALA A 268 -5.46 -19.37 15.27
N CYS A 269 -5.16 -18.11 14.98
CA CYS A 269 -4.94 -17.59 13.64
C CYS A 269 -3.44 -17.44 13.39
N ASN A 270 -2.90 -18.21 12.44
CA ASN A 270 -1.47 -18.33 12.13
C ASN A 270 -1.06 -17.64 10.81
N ASN A 271 -1.93 -16.79 10.26
CA ASN A 271 -1.60 -15.96 9.10
C ASN A 271 -0.33 -15.13 9.36
N ILE A 272 0.39 -14.81 8.29
CA ILE A 272 1.57 -13.97 8.33
C ILE A 272 1.19 -12.55 8.75
N ILE A 273 1.98 -11.98 9.65
CA ILE A 273 1.80 -10.64 10.20
C ILE A 273 2.98 -9.77 9.79
N TRP A 274 2.69 -8.58 9.29
CA TRP A 274 3.64 -7.52 8.98
C TRP A 274 3.51 -6.40 10.03
N VAL A 275 4.56 -6.25 10.84
CA VAL A 275 4.62 -5.29 11.94
C VAL A 275 5.17 -3.95 11.45
N PRO A 276 4.54 -2.81 11.78
CA PRO A 276 5.01 -1.50 11.34
C PRO A 276 6.17 -0.96 12.20
N GLY A 277 6.91 0.00 11.63
CA GLY A 277 7.90 0.81 12.32
C GLY A 277 7.35 2.17 12.76
N LEU A 278 8.23 3.01 13.31
CA LEU A 278 7.95 4.41 13.62
C LEU A 278 8.33 5.33 12.46
N GLY A 279 8.04 6.63 12.60
CA GLY A 279 8.40 7.66 11.62
C GLY A 279 7.84 7.36 10.24
N TRP A 280 6.51 7.18 10.14
CA TRP A 280 5.85 6.80 8.89
C TRP A 280 6.40 5.50 8.31
N GLN A 281 6.61 4.50 9.17
CA GLN A 281 7.21 3.21 8.78
C GLN A 281 8.60 3.35 8.15
N SER A 282 9.42 4.26 8.67
CA SER A 282 10.82 4.41 8.25
C SER A 282 11.86 4.00 9.30
N GLN A 283 11.46 3.79 10.55
CA GLN A 283 12.38 3.56 11.66
C GLN A 283 12.13 2.18 12.29
N TYR A 284 13.13 1.28 12.23
CA TYR A 284 13.07 -0.08 12.78
C TYR A 284 14.28 -0.43 13.65
N SER A 285 15.18 0.54 13.89
CA SER A 285 16.50 0.28 14.44
C SER A 285 16.49 -0.44 15.80
N GLY A 286 15.50 -0.16 16.64
CA GLY A 286 15.38 -0.75 17.98
C GLY A 286 14.71 -2.13 18.02
N TYR A 287 14.07 -2.59 16.94
CA TYR A 287 13.45 -3.92 16.94
C TYR A 287 14.46 -5.06 17.04
N LYS A 288 15.75 -4.84 16.72
CA LYS A 288 16.79 -5.86 16.94
C LYS A 288 16.90 -6.28 18.41
N ASP A 289 16.67 -5.34 19.33
CA ASP A 289 16.78 -5.49 20.78
C ASP A 289 15.39 -5.73 21.42
N HIS A 290 14.32 -5.24 20.77
CA HIS A 290 12.93 -5.33 21.24
C HIS A 290 12.05 -6.06 20.22
N ARG A 291 12.38 -7.32 19.93
CA ARG A 291 11.69 -8.11 18.90
C ARG A 291 10.25 -8.41 19.27
N ILE A 292 9.39 -8.48 18.25
CA ILE A 292 8.09 -9.12 18.39
C ILE A 292 8.30 -10.63 18.44
N GLU A 293 7.69 -11.27 19.43
CA GLU A 293 7.75 -12.71 19.63
C GLU A 293 6.54 -13.39 18.96
N GLY A 294 6.80 -14.57 18.40
CA GLY A 294 5.78 -15.37 17.73
C GLY A 294 6.27 -15.95 16.41
N GLU A 295 5.41 -16.76 15.80
CA GLU A 295 5.66 -17.34 14.47
C GLU A 295 5.05 -16.46 13.38
N ASN A 296 5.55 -16.61 12.15
CA ASN A 296 5.01 -15.92 10.96
C ASN A 296 4.97 -14.39 11.10
N ILE A 297 6.07 -13.81 11.59
CA ILE A 297 6.24 -12.36 11.78
C ILE A 297 7.24 -11.81 10.74
N GLY A 298 6.82 -10.80 10.00
CA GLY A 298 7.64 -9.93 9.15
C GLY A 298 7.42 -8.47 9.50
N TYR A 299 8.06 -7.55 8.76
CA TYR A 299 7.94 -6.11 9.00
C TYR A 299 7.51 -5.36 7.74
N ALA A 300 6.48 -4.51 7.88
CA ALA A 300 6.00 -3.62 6.82
C ALA A 300 6.79 -2.31 6.87
N VAL A 301 7.32 -1.86 5.73
CA VAL A 301 8.23 -0.71 5.56
C VAL A 301 7.69 0.25 4.51
N HIS A 302 7.81 1.56 4.74
CA HIS A 302 7.62 2.57 3.70
C HIS A 302 8.97 3.13 3.26
N CYS A 303 9.09 3.43 1.97
CA CYS A 303 10.33 3.91 1.39
C CYS A 303 10.04 4.90 0.27
N TYR A 304 10.25 6.18 0.54
CA TYR A 304 10.08 7.25 -0.45
C TYR A 304 11.41 7.94 -0.79
N PRO A 305 11.49 8.62 -1.94
CA PRO A 305 12.62 9.45 -2.30
C PRO A 305 13.09 10.40 -1.18
N GLY A 306 14.40 10.53 -1.04
CA GLY A 306 15.05 11.37 -0.03
C GLY A 306 15.19 10.68 1.32
N TRP A 307 14.37 9.65 1.61
CA TRP A 307 14.49 8.86 2.82
C TRP A 307 15.75 8.02 2.79
N TYR A 308 16.26 7.68 3.97
CA TYR A 308 17.48 6.88 4.13
C TYR A 308 18.72 7.46 3.43
N GLY A 309 18.70 8.73 3.02
CA GLY A 309 19.77 9.35 2.22
C GLY A 309 19.70 9.03 0.72
N SER A 310 18.56 8.55 0.22
CA SER A 310 18.33 8.31 -1.21
C SER A 310 18.20 9.61 -2.01
N ASP A 311 18.25 9.51 -3.35
CA ASP A 311 18.02 10.65 -4.23
C ASP A 311 16.56 11.13 -4.18
N ALA A 312 16.36 12.44 -4.16
CA ALA A 312 15.08 13.09 -4.38
C ALA A 312 15.23 14.40 -5.14
N GLU A 313 14.25 14.70 -5.98
CA GLU A 313 14.06 16.05 -6.54
C GLU A 313 13.34 16.98 -5.55
N GLN A 314 12.57 16.40 -4.64
CA GLN A 314 11.84 17.10 -3.58
C GLN A 314 11.57 16.15 -2.41
N ASP A 315 11.64 16.68 -1.19
CA ASP A 315 11.18 15.96 0.01
C ASP A 315 9.70 15.59 -0.09
N SER A 316 9.34 14.38 0.35
CA SER A 316 7.97 13.87 0.31
C SER A 316 7.02 14.57 1.30
N GLY A 317 7.54 15.39 2.22
CA GLY A 317 6.75 16.28 3.08
C GLY A 317 6.64 15.82 4.54
N GLU A 318 7.07 14.60 4.86
CA GLU A 318 7.06 14.05 6.22
C GLU A 318 8.25 14.52 7.06
N GLY A 319 9.25 15.16 6.45
CA GLY A 319 10.46 15.59 7.16
C GLY A 319 11.42 14.45 7.52
N ASN A 320 11.18 13.26 6.98
CA ASN A 320 12.10 12.10 7.06
C ASN A 320 13.23 12.16 6.01
N GLY A 321 12.98 12.86 4.90
CA GLY A 321 13.85 12.87 3.73
C GLY A 321 14.70 14.14 3.60
N SER A 322 15.49 14.16 2.52
CA SER A 322 16.24 15.33 2.07
C SER A 322 16.31 15.32 0.54
N SER A 323 16.11 16.48 -0.09
CA SER A 323 16.40 16.69 -1.52
C SER A 323 17.84 17.13 -1.79
N THR A 324 18.69 17.14 -0.75
CA THR A 324 20.09 17.50 -0.84
C THR A 324 20.97 16.34 -0.39
N GLY A 325 22.01 16.04 -1.16
CA GLY A 325 22.69 14.74 -1.08
C GLY A 325 21.87 13.64 -1.77
N GLY A 326 22.39 12.42 -1.76
CA GLY A 326 21.75 11.29 -2.45
C GLY A 326 22.75 10.27 -2.97
N GLY A 327 22.27 9.38 -3.84
CA GLY A 327 23.01 8.30 -4.42
C GLY A 327 22.96 7.02 -3.60
N TYR A 328 23.53 5.98 -4.20
CA TYR A 328 23.53 4.63 -3.64
C TYR A 328 24.18 4.53 -2.25
N GLU A 329 25.35 5.13 -2.04
CA GLU A 329 26.12 4.93 -0.81
C GLU A 329 25.42 5.49 0.44
N PRO A 330 24.89 6.73 0.43
CA PRO A 330 24.08 7.19 1.55
C PRO A 330 22.79 6.39 1.71
N PHE A 331 22.09 6.06 0.61
CA PHE A 331 20.87 5.23 0.66
C PHE A 331 21.13 3.88 1.36
N ARG A 332 22.16 3.16 0.92
CA ARG A 332 22.54 1.88 1.51
C ARG A 332 22.82 2.01 3.00
N ARG A 333 23.58 3.02 3.43
CA ARG A 333 23.85 3.26 4.86
C ARG A 333 22.60 3.58 5.67
N GLY A 334 21.68 4.37 5.13
CA GLY A 334 20.43 4.68 5.81
C GLY A 334 19.52 3.45 5.93
N TRP A 335 19.40 2.67 4.85
CA TRP A 335 18.68 1.40 4.84
C TRP A 335 19.28 0.41 5.87
N ASP A 336 20.60 0.23 5.86
CA ASP A 336 21.30 -0.65 6.81
C ASP A 336 21.13 -0.20 8.26
N LYS A 337 21.06 1.10 8.50
CA LYS A 337 20.83 1.64 9.84
C LYS A 337 19.39 1.40 10.31
N GLN A 338 18.43 1.61 9.43
CA GLN A 338 17.02 1.68 9.82
C GLN A 338 16.24 0.39 9.58
N VAL A 339 16.40 -0.24 8.42
CA VAL A 339 15.68 -1.47 8.03
C VAL A 339 16.54 -2.71 8.22
N GLY A 340 17.86 -2.61 8.00
CA GLY A 340 18.82 -3.69 8.25
C GLY A 340 18.62 -4.46 9.57
N PRO A 341 18.38 -3.78 10.71
CA PRO A 341 18.19 -4.44 12.00
C PRO A 341 17.04 -5.45 12.04
N VAL A 342 15.96 -5.24 11.27
CA VAL A 342 14.86 -6.21 11.14
C VAL A 342 15.04 -7.16 9.96
N ALA A 343 15.62 -6.68 8.85
CA ALA A 343 15.89 -7.50 7.67
C ALA A 343 16.88 -8.64 7.97
N ASP A 344 17.71 -8.53 8.99
CA ASP A 344 18.66 -9.58 9.39
C ASP A 344 17.99 -10.81 10.01
N PHE A 345 16.75 -10.72 10.50
CA PHE A 345 16.09 -11.83 11.17
C PHE A 345 14.64 -12.09 10.75
N ALA A 346 14.02 -11.22 9.95
CA ALA A 346 12.65 -11.36 9.46
C ALA A 346 12.53 -10.89 8.01
N PRO A 347 11.54 -11.38 7.24
CA PRO A 347 11.25 -10.86 5.92
C PRO A 347 10.68 -9.44 5.99
N ILE A 348 10.94 -8.66 4.94
CA ILE A 348 10.48 -7.28 4.79
C ILE A 348 9.44 -7.23 3.68
N MET A 349 8.41 -6.42 3.90
CA MET A 349 7.49 -6.01 2.85
C MET A 349 7.45 -4.50 2.78
N VAL A 350 7.91 -3.92 1.67
CA VAL A 350 7.77 -2.49 1.42
C VAL A 350 6.35 -2.24 0.91
N THR A 351 5.48 -1.76 1.81
CA THR A 351 4.03 -1.61 1.61
C THR A 351 3.64 -0.29 0.99
N GLU A 352 4.57 0.68 0.93
CA GLU A 352 4.43 1.90 0.14
C GLU A 352 5.78 2.36 -0.42
N ILE A 353 5.83 2.51 -1.74
CA ILE A 353 6.95 3.05 -2.50
C ILE A 353 6.45 3.46 -3.89
N ASP A 354 6.78 4.67 -4.30
CA ASP A 354 6.62 5.17 -5.66
C ASP A 354 7.70 6.23 -5.96
N TRP A 355 7.86 6.55 -7.24
CA TRP A 355 8.66 7.69 -7.66
C TRP A 355 8.29 8.11 -9.08
N ALA A 356 8.34 9.41 -9.33
CA ALA A 356 8.34 9.94 -10.68
C ALA A 356 9.05 11.29 -10.73
N PRO A 357 9.57 11.68 -11.91
CA PRO A 357 10.06 13.03 -12.11
C PRO A 357 9.00 14.04 -11.66
N LYS A 358 9.42 15.04 -10.89
CA LYS A 358 8.54 16.05 -10.28
C LYS A 358 7.60 16.71 -11.27
N LYS A 359 8.03 16.86 -12.53
CA LYS A 359 7.24 17.44 -13.63
C LYS A 359 5.87 16.76 -13.84
N TYR A 360 5.72 15.49 -13.45
CA TYR A 360 4.46 14.75 -13.63
C TYR A 360 3.46 14.97 -12.51
N ASP A 361 3.94 15.28 -11.30
CA ASP A 361 3.14 15.38 -10.08
C ASP A 361 2.14 14.21 -9.88
N ALA A 362 2.54 13.00 -10.31
CA ALA A 362 1.65 11.84 -10.37
C ALA A 362 1.81 10.86 -9.17
N THR A 363 2.97 10.87 -8.53
CA THR A 363 3.36 10.00 -7.42
C THR A 363 3.59 10.80 -6.14
N TRP A 364 3.62 10.16 -4.99
CA TRP A 364 3.98 10.82 -3.74
C TRP A 364 5.47 11.21 -3.74
N GLY A 365 6.34 10.25 -4.03
CA GLY A 365 7.77 10.39 -4.18
C GLY A 365 8.18 11.16 -5.44
N LYS A 366 9.07 12.15 -5.29
CA LYS A 366 9.60 12.95 -6.41
C LYS A 366 11.06 12.60 -6.68
N SER A 367 11.31 11.74 -7.66
CA SER A 367 12.67 11.31 -8.05
C SER A 367 12.65 10.57 -9.38
N ILE A 368 13.79 10.03 -9.78
CA ILE A 368 13.96 9.32 -11.05
C ILE A 368 14.34 7.85 -10.81
N THR A 369 14.09 6.99 -11.79
CA THR A 369 14.56 5.58 -11.79
C THR A 369 16.08 5.54 -11.71
N GLY A 370 16.75 6.23 -12.63
CA GLY A 370 18.21 6.32 -12.70
C GLY A 370 18.92 4.99 -12.90
N VAL A 371 20.13 4.87 -12.33
CA VAL A 371 21.03 3.73 -12.56
C VAL A 371 21.50 3.15 -11.22
N ALA A 372 21.49 1.83 -11.10
CA ALA A 372 21.96 1.14 -9.90
C ALA A 372 23.42 1.50 -9.57
N LYS A 373 23.69 1.75 -8.28
CA LYS A 373 24.98 2.27 -7.78
C LYS A 373 25.34 3.67 -8.27
N GLY A 374 24.39 4.38 -8.90
CA GLY A 374 24.57 5.69 -9.48
C GLY A 374 23.57 6.70 -8.92
N ARG A 375 23.15 7.63 -9.78
CA ARG A 375 22.09 8.61 -9.50
C ARG A 375 20.73 7.94 -9.69
N GLY A 376 19.78 8.23 -8.81
CA GLY A 376 18.38 7.87 -8.94
C GLY A 376 17.87 7.06 -7.76
N PHE A 377 16.60 7.18 -7.46
CA PHE A 377 15.97 6.45 -6.36
C PHE A 377 15.67 5.01 -6.75
N GLY A 378 14.92 4.81 -7.84
CA GLY A 378 14.31 3.51 -8.17
C GLY A 378 15.33 2.39 -8.35
N ALA A 379 16.35 2.60 -9.20
CA ALA A 379 17.35 1.59 -9.50
C ALA A 379 18.26 1.29 -8.29
N ASN A 380 18.50 2.29 -7.42
CA ASN A 380 19.25 2.09 -6.19
C ASN A 380 18.43 1.32 -5.15
N PHE A 381 17.13 1.63 -5.00
CA PHE A 381 16.22 0.84 -4.16
C PHE A 381 16.16 -0.61 -4.63
N LYS A 382 15.91 -0.86 -5.92
CA LYS A 382 15.88 -2.22 -6.49
C LYS A 382 17.16 -2.97 -6.15
N TYR A 383 18.32 -2.34 -6.38
CA TYR A 383 19.61 -2.96 -6.08
C TYR A 383 19.75 -3.30 -4.58
N ILE A 384 19.32 -2.42 -3.67
CA ILE A 384 19.36 -2.68 -2.22
C ILE A 384 18.43 -3.85 -1.85
N ALA A 385 17.20 -3.86 -2.38
CA ALA A 385 16.21 -4.90 -2.15
C ALA A 385 16.70 -6.28 -2.64
N ASP A 386 17.20 -6.34 -3.88
CA ASP A 386 17.74 -7.55 -4.50
C ASP A 386 18.92 -8.11 -3.71
N GLN A 387 19.83 -7.25 -3.24
CA GLN A 387 20.97 -7.67 -2.41
C GLN A 387 20.56 -8.16 -1.02
N SER A 388 19.45 -7.67 -0.47
CA SER A 388 18.93 -8.16 0.80
C SER A 388 18.32 -9.56 0.66
N GLY A 389 17.73 -9.86 -0.50
CA GLY A 389 17.19 -11.18 -0.87
C GLY A 389 15.91 -11.58 -0.12
N ASN A 390 15.37 -10.72 0.73
CA ASN A 390 14.19 -10.97 1.57
C ASN A 390 13.23 -9.78 1.64
N VAL A 391 13.18 -8.97 0.56
CA VAL A 391 12.37 -7.76 0.47
C VAL A 391 11.30 -8.00 -0.60
N SER A 392 10.06 -8.16 -0.15
CA SER A 392 8.87 -8.02 -0.98
C SER A 392 8.53 -6.54 -1.12
N TRP A 393 7.95 -6.10 -2.23
CA TRP A 393 7.59 -4.68 -2.42
C TRP A 393 6.54 -4.47 -3.49
N LEU A 394 5.83 -3.34 -3.43
CA LEU A 394 4.75 -3.02 -4.36
C LEU A 394 4.97 -1.72 -5.14
N PHE A 395 4.21 -1.51 -6.20
CA PHE A 395 3.95 -0.18 -6.74
C PHE A 395 2.83 0.47 -5.95
N PHE A 396 3.14 1.52 -5.18
CA PHE A 396 2.14 2.32 -4.50
C PHE A 396 1.38 3.19 -5.50
N THR A 397 0.09 2.94 -5.65
CA THR A 397 -0.81 3.80 -6.41
C THR A 397 -2.24 3.61 -5.92
N THR A 398 -2.94 4.72 -5.70
CA THR A 398 -4.37 4.69 -5.37
C THR A 398 -5.26 4.74 -6.61
N LYS A 399 -4.67 4.68 -7.81
CA LYS A 399 -5.34 4.86 -9.10
C LYS A 399 -5.21 3.62 -9.97
N SER A 400 -6.03 2.60 -9.71
CA SER A 400 -6.01 1.35 -10.47
C SER A 400 -6.28 1.54 -11.97
N HIS A 401 -6.96 2.62 -12.37
CA HIS A 401 -7.17 2.95 -13.78
C HIS A 401 -5.86 3.29 -14.52
N GLU A 402 -4.85 3.83 -13.83
CA GLU A 402 -3.53 4.11 -14.44
C GLU A 402 -2.79 2.81 -14.76
N LEU A 403 -2.85 1.83 -13.84
CA LEU A 403 -2.30 0.48 -14.07
C LEU A 403 -3.03 -0.23 -15.21
N ALA A 404 -4.36 -0.15 -15.25
CA ALA A 404 -5.20 -0.72 -16.29
C ALA A 404 -4.98 -0.07 -17.67
N ALA A 405 -4.57 1.21 -17.70
CA ALA A 405 -4.29 1.96 -18.92
C ALA A 405 -2.85 1.80 -19.43
N PHE A 406 -1.97 1.16 -18.65
CA PHE A 406 -0.58 0.94 -19.02
C PHE A 406 -0.46 0.18 -20.34
N LYS A 407 0.55 0.57 -21.13
CA LYS A 407 0.91 -0.12 -22.37
C LYS A 407 2.41 -0.31 -22.39
N ASP A 408 2.86 -1.53 -22.68
CA ASP A 408 4.27 -1.88 -22.86
C ASP A 408 4.78 -1.34 -24.22
N VAL A 409 4.77 -0.01 -24.36
CA VAL A 409 5.23 0.72 -25.53
C VAL A 409 6.12 1.85 -25.05
N ALA A 410 7.40 1.76 -25.39
CA ALA A 410 8.39 2.76 -25.00
C ALA A 410 7.97 4.15 -25.49
N GLY A 411 8.11 5.14 -24.62
CA GLY A 411 7.91 6.52 -25.02
C GLY A 411 9.04 7.03 -25.91
N GLU A 412 8.78 8.10 -26.64
CA GLU A 412 9.79 8.77 -27.47
C GLU A 412 10.52 9.84 -26.65
N PRO A 413 11.85 9.95 -26.73
CA PRO A 413 12.62 10.99 -26.05
C PRO A 413 12.06 12.39 -26.29
N GLY A 414 11.73 13.10 -25.20
CA GLY A 414 11.13 14.44 -25.26
C GLY A 414 9.59 14.46 -25.35
N ASN A 415 8.94 13.31 -25.50
CA ASN A 415 7.48 13.17 -25.51
C ASN A 415 6.99 12.08 -24.53
N TYR A 416 7.70 11.92 -23.41
CA TYR A 416 7.32 10.97 -22.37
C TYR A 416 6.08 11.42 -21.59
N THR A 417 5.19 10.48 -21.34
CA THR A 417 4.10 10.55 -20.35
C THR A 417 4.55 9.86 -19.05
N PHE A 418 3.80 10.06 -17.97
CA PHE A 418 4.08 9.36 -16.71
C PHE A 418 4.15 7.83 -16.87
N LEU A 419 3.30 7.24 -17.72
CA LEU A 419 3.22 5.79 -17.88
C LEU A 419 4.36 5.18 -18.73
N ASN A 420 5.06 6.00 -19.55
CA ASN A 420 6.09 5.49 -20.46
C ASN A 420 7.43 6.26 -20.38
N ASP A 421 7.60 7.12 -19.38
CA ASP A 421 8.91 7.70 -19.06
C ASP A 421 9.77 6.63 -18.38
N PRO A 422 10.96 6.28 -18.92
CA PRO A 422 11.86 5.33 -18.28
C PRO A 422 12.32 5.77 -16.87
N GLU A 423 12.22 7.06 -16.56
CA GLU A 423 12.56 7.61 -15.24
C GLU A 423 11.40 7.57 -14.24
N ALA A 424 10.18 7.21 -14.66
CA ALA A 424 9.02 7.05 -13.79
C ALA A 424 8.80 5.59 -13.37
N CYS A 425 8.26 5.38 -12.17
CA CYS A 425 8.07 4.06 -11.61
C CYS A 425 7.18 3.10 -12.43
N PRO A 426 6.13 3.52 -13.18
CA PRO A 426 5.30 2.55 -13.92
C PRO A 426 6.11 1.76 -14.94
N TRP A 427 6.94 2.45 -15.73
CA TRP A 427 7.76 1.81 -16.75
C TRP A 427 8.78 0.85 -16.13
N ALA A 428 9.52 1.31 -15.12
CA ALA A 428 10.56 0.52 -14.48
C ALA A 428 9.98 -0.71 -13.74
N ILE A 429 8.94 -0.51 -12.92
CA ILE A 429 8.35 -1.58 -12.12
C ILE A 429 7.70 -2.64 -13.01
N TYR A 430 7.01 -2.25 -14.09
CA TYR A 430 6.41 -3.22 -15.02
C TYR A 430 7.45 -4.22 -15.54
N HIS A 431 8.61 -3.73 -15.98
CA HIS A 431 9.68 -4.55 -16.53
C HIS A 431 10.39 -5.37 -15.44
N TRP A 432 10.66 -4.78 -14.27
CA TRP A 432 11.32 -5.49 -13.17
C TRP A 432 10.45 -6.58 -12.58
N PHE A 433 9.13 -6.39 -12.51
CA PHE A 433 8.24 -7.44 -12.00
C PHE A 433 8.09 -8.58 -13.01
N LYS A 434 8.19 -8.32 -14.32
CA LYS A 434 8.33 -9.37 -15.33
C LYS A 434 9.65 -10.14 -15.16
N GLU A 435 10.76 -9.45 -14.94
CA GLU A 435 12.06 -10.07 -14.65
C GLU A 435 11.97 -11.00 -13.42
N TYR A 436 11.34 -10.55 -12.33
CA TYR A 436 11.17 -11.38 -11.15
C TYR A 436 10.28 -12.61 -11.39
N ASP A 437 9.19 -12.46 -12.15
CA ASP A 437 8.30 -13.57 -12.53
C ASP A 437 9.05 -14.63 -13.33
N GLU A 438 9.87 -14.23 -14.31
CA GLU A 438 10.70 -15.11 -15.14
C GLU A 438 11.81 -15.82 -14.35
N MET A 439 12.34 -15.20 -13.29
CA MET A 439 13.32 -15.82 -12.39
C MET A 439 12.70 -16.84 -11.43
N ASP A 440 11.38 -16.79 -11.24
CA ASP A 440 10.65 -17.63 -10.30
C ASP A 440 10.09 -18.92 -10.92
N GLU A 441 9.97 -18.99 -12.25
CA GLU A 441 9.81 -20.22 -13.04
C GLU A 441 11.06 -21.11 -13.01
#